data_AF-A0A670YRD0-F1
#
_entry.id   AF-A0A670YRD0-F1
#
_cell.length_a   1.000
_cell.length_b   1.000
_cell.length_c   1.000
_cell.angle_alpha   90.00
_cell.angle_beta   90.00
_cell.angle_gamma   90.00
#
_symmetry.space_group_name_H-M   'P 1'
#
loop_
_entity.id
_entity.type
_entity.pdbx_description
1 polymer ?
#
loop_
_entity_poly.entity_id
_entity_poly.type
_entity_poly.pdbx_seq_one_letter_code
_entity_poly.pdbx_strand_id
1 'polypeptide(L)'
;MEKRVLGQRSVEDEFFAQEVQKAVNTAQGLYQRWGQLLQETQIVNKEELNWTTNELRNTLRSIEWDLEDLEETIYILLRMRLKLG
;
A
#
# COMPACT_ATOMS: atom_id res chain seq x y z
N MET A 1 6.76 32.42 21.97
CA MET A 1 7.81 31.59 21.34
C MET A 1 7.53 30.15 21.72
N GLU A 2 7.06 29.33 20.79
CA GLU A 2 7.52 27.95 20.69
C GLU A 2 7.20 27.45 19.28
N LYS A 3 8.23 26.90 18.66
CA LYS A 3 8.31 26.65 17.24
C LYS A 3 7.55 25.36 16.92
N ARG A 4 6.77 25.41 15.84
CA ARG A 4 6.41 24.31 14.93
C ARG A 4 7.07 22.97 15.28
N VAL A 5 6.30 22.06 15.87
CA VAL A 5 6.57 20.60 15.77
C VAL A 5 5.71 20.09 14.60
N LEU A 6 6.09 20.51 13.40
CA LEU A 6 5.61 19.96 12.13
C LEU A 6 6.88 19.62 11.35
N GLY A 7 7.50 18.47 11.60
CA GLY A 7 8.72 18.16 10.83
C GLY A 7 9.58 16.97 11.21
N GLN A 8 9.28 16.21 12.26
CA GLN A 8 9.96 14.91 12.46
C GLN A 8 8.92 13.82 12.32
N ARG A 9 8.77 13.29 11.10
CA ARG A 9 8.22 11.93 10.92
C ARG A 9 9.19 10.98 11.62
N SER A 10 8.67 10.01 12.37
CA SER A 10 9.52 8.95 12.91
C SER A 10 10.16 8.18 11.76
N VAL A 11 11.35 7.62 11.98
CA VAL A 11 11.99 6.72 11.00
C VAL A 11 11.07 5.54 10.66
N GLU A 12 10.28 5.09 11.64
CA GLU A 12 9.28 4.03 11.46
C GLU A 12 8.11 4.49 10.59
N ASP A 13 7.62 5.74 10.75
CA ASP A 13 6.55 6.30 9.90
C ASP A 13 7.04 6.45 8.45
N GLU A 14 8.30 6.85 8.27
CA GLU A 14 8.92 7.00 6.96
C GLU A 14 9.17 5.64 6.30
N PHE A 15 9.57 4.64 7.08
CA PHE A 15 9.71 3.25 6.62
C PHE A 15 8.36 2.66 6.19
N PHE A 16 7.31 2.79 7.01
CA PHE A 16 5.99 2.24 6.68
C PHE A 16 5.40 2.90 5.44
N ALA A 17 5.51 4.23 5.32
CA ALA A 17 5.09 4.94 4.11
C ALA A 17 5.87 4.48 2.86
N GLN A 18 7.15 4.15 3.00
CA GLN A 18 7.95 3.59 1.90
C GLN A 18 7.49 2.18 1.51
N GLU A 19 7.16 1.31 2.47
CA GLU A 19 6.70 -0.05 2.20
C GLU A 19 5.34 -0.05 1.47
N VAL A 20 4.37 0.75 1.94
CA VAL A 20 3.08 0.90 1.24
C VAL A 20 3.29 1.44 -0.17
N GLN A 21 4.16 2.45 -0.33
CA GLN A 21 4.46 3.00 -1.66
C GLN A 21 5.12 1.99 -2.59
N LYS A 22 6.01 1.13 -2.08
CA LYS A 22 6.60 0.02 -2.86
C LYS A 22 5.54 -0.98 -3.27
N ALA A 23 4.65 -1.39 -2.37
CA ALA A 23 3.57 -2.31 -2.67
C ALA A 23 2.64 -1.76 -3.77
N VAL A 24 2.29 -0.46 -3.70
CA VAL A 24 1.51 0.23 -4.74
C VAL A 24 2.22 0.21 -6.10
N ASN A 25 3.52 0.52 -6.12
CA ASN A 25 4.30 0.49 -7.37
C ASN A 25 4.33 -0.92 -7.98
N THR A 26 4.48 -1.95 -7.15
CA THR A 26 4.41 -3.36 -7.58
C THR A 26 3.03 -3.70 -8.15
N ALA A 27 1.95 -3.31 -7.47
CA ALA A 27 0.58 -3.53 -7.94
C ALA A 27 0.33 -2.84 -9.30
N GLN A 28 0.85 -1.64 -9.52
CA GLN A 28 0.76 -0.95 -10.81
C GLN A 28 1.44 -1.73 -11.93
N GLY A 29 2.65 -2.25 -11.69
CA GLY A 29 3.36 -3.09 -12.67
C GLY A 29 2.60 -4.38 -12.99
N LEU A 30 2.08 -5.06 -11.96
CA LEU A 30 1.25 -6.25 -12.12
C LEU A 30 -0.03 -5.96 -12.89
N TYR A 31 -0.70 -4.84 -12.61
CA TYR A 31 -1.91 -4.42 -13.33
C TYR A 31 -1.63 -4.13 -14.81
N GLN A 32 -0.53 -3.46 -15.12
CA GLN A 32 -0.12 -3.21 -16.51
C GLN A 32 0.14 -4.53 -17.26
N ARG A 33 0.90 -5.46 -16.67
CA ARG A 33 1.16 -6.77 -17.28
C ARG A 33 -0.12 -7.59 -17.44
N TRP A 34 -0.98 -7.59 -16.44
CA TRP A 34 -2.28 -8.24 -16.48
C TRP A 34 -3.13 -7.72 -17.64
N GLY A 35 -3.17 -6.39 -17.84
CA GLY A 35 -3.86 -5.76 -18.96
C GLY A 35 -3.28 -6.16 -20.33
N GLN A 36 -1.96 -6.28 -20.45
CA GLN A 36 -1.31 -6.77 -21.67
C GLN A 36 -1.69 -8.23 -21.97
N LEU A 37 -1.62 -9.11 -20.96
CA LEU A 37 -1.96 -10.54 -21.10
C LEU A 37 -3.41 -10.76 -21.51
N LEU A 38 -4.34 -9.89 -21.10
CA LEU A 38 -5.73 -9.96 -21.55
C LEU A 38 -5.93 -9.56 -23.03
N GLN A 39 -5.03 -8.73 -23.57
CA GLN A 39 -5.09 -8.28 -24.96
C GLN A 39 -4.37 -9.23 -25.93
N GLU A 40 -3.52 -10.13 -25.44
CA GLU A 40 -2.79 -11.11 -26.25
C GLU A 40 -3.74 -12.21 -26.76
N THR A 41 -4.37 -11.99 -27.92
CA THR A 41 -5.43 -12.86 -28.49
C THR A 41 -4.95 -14.20 -29.06
N GLN A 42 -3.65 -14.39 -29.25
CA GLN A 42 -3.12 -15.50 -30.07
C GLN A 42 -2.76 -16.74 -29.25
N ILE A 43 -2.11 -16.60 -28.08
CA ILE A 43 -1.88 -17.69 -27.12
C ILE A 43 -1.72 -17.03 -25.74
N VAL A 44 -2.82 -16.83 -25.01
CA VAL A 44 -2.71 -16.43 -23.60
C VAL A 44 -1.94 -17.53 -22.87
N ASN A 45 -0.77 -17.19 -22.32
CA ASN A 45 -0.11 -18.05 -21.35
C ASN A 45 -0.97 -18.09 -20.08
N LYS A 46 -1.94 -19.01 -20.03
CA LYS A 46 -2.94 -19.10 -18.95
C LYS A 46 -2.30 -19.21 -17.57
N GLU A 47 -1.13 -19.84 -17.49
CA GLU A 47 -0.38 -19.94 -16.24
C GLU A 47 0.12 -18.56 -15.79
N GLU A 48 0.74 -17.80 -16.70
CA GLU A 48 1.19 -16.44 -16.42
C GLU A 48 0.02 -15.52 -16.06
N LEU A 49 -1.10 -15.58 -16.81
CA LEU A 49 -2.29 -14.79 -16.49
C LEU A 49 -2.85 -15.12 -15.10
N ASN A 50 -2.92 -16.41 -14.75
CA ASN A 50 -3.38 -16.84 -13.43
C ASN A 50 -2.43 -16.37 -12.32
N TRP A 51 -1.12 -16.51 -12.52
CA TRP A 51 -0.12 -16.06 -11.57
C TRP A 51 -0.19 -14.54 -11.38
N THR A 52 -0.17 -13.75 -12.45
CA THR A 52 -0.26 -12.28 -12.39
C THR A 52 -1.56 -11.83 -11.72
N THR A 53 -2.67 -12.51 -12.01
CA THR A 53 -3.97 -12.22 -11.36
C THR A 53 -3.93 -12.50 -9.86
N ASN A 54 -3.36 -13.63 -9.45
CA ASN A 54 -3.26 -14.00 -8.04
C ASN A 54 -2.33 -13.08 -7.27
N GLU A 55 -1.17 -12.77 -7.86
CA GLU A 55 -0.18 -11.89 -7.26
C GLU A 55 -0.74 -10.48 -7.08
N LEU A 56 -1.40 -9.93 -8.12
CA LEU A 56 -2.05 -8.62 -8.03
C LEU A 56 -3.07 -8.57 -6.89
N ARG A 57 -3.91 -9.61 -6.74
CA ARG A 57 -4.89 -9.69 -5.64
C ARG A 57 -4.22 -9.73 -4.27
N ASN A 58 -3.12 -10.47 -4.15
CA ASN A 58 -2.39 -10.56 -2.88
C ASN A 58 -1.72 -9.24 -2.52
N THR A 59 -1.09 -8.56 -3.49
CA THR A 59 -0.49 -7.25 -3.27
C THR A 59 -1.54 -6.22 -2.87
N LEU A 60 -2.70 -6.19 -3.55
CA LEU A 60 -3.80 -5.28 -3.20
C LEU A 60 -4.34 -5.55 -1.78
N ARG A 61 -4.53 -6.82 -1.40
CA ARG A 61 -4.97 -7.19 -0.05
C ARG A 61 -3.97 -6.75 1.02
N SER A 62 -2.67 -6.88 0.75
CA SER A 62 -1.63 -6.40 1.67
C SER A 62 -1.73 -4.88 1.86
N ILE A 63 -1.92 -4.13 0.77
CA ILE A 63 -2.08 -2.68 0.82
C ILE A 63 -3.33 -2.31 1.63
N GLU A 64 -4.46 -3.00 1.44
CA GLU A 64 -5.68 -2.77 2.20
C GLU A 64 -5.45 -2.94 3.70
N TRP A 65 -4.81 -4.03 4.12
CA TRP A 65 -4.45 -4.25 5.53
C TRP A 65 -3.50 -3.19 6.07
N ASP A 66 -2.46 -2.82 5.32
CA ASP A 66 -1.53 -1.78 5.75
C ASP A 66 -2.23 -0.42 5.94
N LEU A 67 -3.23 -0.11 5.11
CA LEU A 67 -4.03 1.12 5.25
C LEU A 67 -4.98 1.07 6.44
N GLU A 68 -5.60 -0.09 6.71
CA GLU A 68 -6.42 -0.30 7.90
C GLU A 68 -5.60 -0.09 9.19
N ASP A 69 -4.40 -0.65 9.25
CA ASP A 69 -3.48 -0.51 10.39
C ASP A 69 -3.03 0.95 10.59
N LEU A 70 -2.79 1.69 9.51
CA LEU A 70 -2.47 3.11 9.57
C LEU A 70 -3.65 3.95 10.06
N GLU A 71 -4.86 3.66 9.61
CA GLU A 71 -6.07 4.34 10.06
C GLU A 71 -6.28 4.11 11.56
N GLU A 72 -6.13 2.87 12.03
CA GLU A 72 -6.22 2.54 13.45
C GLU A 72 -5.15 3.29 14.26
N THR A 73 -3.91 3.32 13.77
CA THR A 73 -2.80 4.05 14.42
C THR A 73 -3.13 5.54 14.56
N ILE A 74 -3.63 6.18 13.50
CA ILE A 74 -4.04 7.60 13.53
C ILE A 74 -5.16 7.80 14.55
N TYR A 75 -6.17 6.95 14.57
CA TYR A 75 -7.28 7.03 15.52
C TYR A 75 -6.81 6.92 16.97
N ILE A 76 -5.90 5.98 17.28
CA ILE A 76 -5.33 5.83 18.62
C ILE A 76 -4.57 7.09 19.04
N LEU A 77 -3.71 7.64 18.17
CA LEU A 77 -2.94 8.84 18.45
C LEU A 77 -3.83 10.06 18.72
N LEU A 78 -4.89 10.24 17.92
CA LEU A 78 -5.87 11.31 18.10
C LEU A 78 -6.63 11.17 19.43
N ARG A 79 -7.05 9.95 19.77
CA ARG A 79 -7.74 9.69 21.04
C ARG A 79 -6.84 9.96 22.24
N MET A 80 -5.56 9.55 22.19
CA MET A 80 -4.62 9.80 23.28
C MET A 80 -4.40 11.30 23.49
N ARG A 81 -4.30 12.06 22.40
CA ARG A 81 -4.16 13.52 22.46
C ARG A 81 -5.34 14.20 23.16
N LEU A 82 -6.57 13.78 22.86
CA LEU A 82 -7.79 14.34 23.48
C LEU A 82 -7.95 13.99 24.96
N LYS A 83 -7.31 12.92 25.44
CA LYS A 83 -7.34 12.54 26.87
C LYS A 83 -6.28 13.25 27.71
N LEU A 84 -5.27 13.86 27.07
CA LEU A 84 -4.11 14.46 27.73
C LEU A 84 -4.11 16.01 27.68
N GLY A 85 -5.09 16.63 27.02
CA GLY A 85 -5.30 18.09 27.00
C GLY A 85 -6.61 18.46 27.67
#